data_AF-A0A9D7RZB8-F1
#
_entry.id   AF-A0A9D7RZB8-F1
#
_cell.length_a   1.000
_cell.length_b   1.000
_cell.length_c   1.000
_cell.angle_alpha   90.00
_cell.angle_beta   90.00
_cell.angle_gamma   90.00
#
_symmetry.space_group_name_H-M   'P 1'
#
loop_
_entity.id
_entity.type
_entity.pdbx_description
1 polymer ?
#
loop_
_entity_poly.entity_id
_entity_poly.type
_entity_poly.pdbx_seq_one_letter_code
_entity_poly.pdbx_strand_id
1 'polypeptide(L)'
;MCGALWPGLCLRDCPGPGVGDHPQRAGGGALARGGDLLESIGWAVLLPLLLAVLGTLFAKAGVGDALAQAIGLLMPLDVRWVAILAYGLGMALLTMAMGNAFAAFPVIAGGIGMPYLVSLHGADPAPMAAIGMLSGYCGTLMTPMAANFNLVPVALLDLTDRNAVIRAQIPTALPLLAANLVLLGLLCFR
;
A
#
# COMPACT_ATOMS: atom_id res chain seq x y z
N MET A 1 -9.20 -26.05 19.03
CA MET A 1 -9.08 -25.08 17.93
C MET A 1 -9.42 -23.70 18.49
N CYS A 2 -8.45 -23.07 19.16
CA CYS A 2 -8.60 -21.73 19.72
C CYS A 2 -7.97 -20.78 18.69
N GLY A 3 -8.82 -20.21 17.83
CA GLY A 3 -8.39 -19.31 16.76
C GLY A 3 -7.89 -18.00 17.36
N ALA A 4 -6.71 -17.60 16.89
CA ALA A 4 -6.09 -16.31 17.17
C ALA A 4 -7.05 -15.16 16.79
N LEU A 5 -7.67 -14.55 17.79
CA LEU A 5 -8.37 -13.27 17.64
C LEU A 5 -7.85 -12.34 18.74
N TRP A 6 -6.90 -11.49 18.35
CA TRP A 6 -6.41 -10.32 19.08
C TRP A 6 -5.24 -10.49 20.09
N PRO A 7 -4.13 -9.74 19.94
CA PRO A 7 -3.08 -9.64 20.94
C PRO A 7 -3.52 -8.68 22.04
N GLY A 8 -4.13 -9.21 23.10
CA GLY A 8 -4.53 -8.40 24.26
C GLY A 8 -5.62 -8.98 25.15
N LEU A 9 -6.34 -10.01 24.69
CA LEU A 9 -7.37 -10.68 25.48
C LEU A 9 -6.95 -12.12 25.83
N CYS A 10 -5.95 -12.22 26.71
CA CYS A 10 -5.59 -13.50 27.33
C CYS A 10 -6.67 -13.85 28.37
N LEU A 11 -7.64 -14.67 27.95
CA LEU A 11 -8.58 -15.38 28.82
C LEU A 11 -7.79 -16.17 29.86
N ARG A 12 -7.82 -15.69 31.11
CA ARG A 12 -7.05 -16.23 32.24
C ARG A 12 -7.70 -17.43 32.92
N ASP A 13 -8.71 -18.07 32.31
CA ASP A 13 -9.48 -19.14 32.95
C ASP A 13 -9.86 -20.26 31.98
N CYS A 14 -8.90 -21.13 31.68
CA CYS A 14 -9.17 -22.48 31.17
C CYS A 14 -8.52 -23.50 32.12
N PRO A 15 -9.30 -24.32 32.87
CA PRO A 15 -8.72 -25.35 33.72
C PRO A 15 -8.49 -26.68 32.98
N GLY A 16 -7.26 -27.18 33.05
CA GLY A 16 -6.89 -28.61 32.97
C GLY A 16 -6.16 -29.10 31.70
N PRO A 17 -5.55 -30.32 31.70
CA PRO A 17 -4.98 -31.11 32.79
C PRO A 17 -3.49 -31.49 32.56
N GLY A 18 -2.76 -31.79 33.65
CA GLY A 18 -1.62 -32.72 33.74
C GLY A 18 -0.46 -32.63 32.72
N VAL A 19 0.63 -31.98 33.12
CA VAL A 19 1.95 -32.06 32.46
C VAL A 19 2.53 -33.47 32.62
N GLY A 20 2.75 -34.15 31.50
CA GLY A 20 3.63 -35.32 31.38
C GLY A 20 4.87 -34.94 30.56
N ASP A 21 6.06 -35.13 31.13
CA ASP A 21 7.34 -34.78 30.55
C ASP A 21 7.69 -35.60 29.30
N HIS A 22 7.93 -34.92 28.17
CA HIS A 22 8.54 -35.52 26.98
C HIS A 22 9.90 -34.88 26.67
N PRO A 23 10.92 -35.70 26.32
CA PRO A 23 12.32 -35.29 26.30
C PRO A 23 12.63 -34.36 25.13
N GLN A 24 13.36 -33.28 25.41
CA GLN A 24 13.81 -32.27 24.45
C GLN A 24 14.78 -32.85 23.40
N ARG A 25 14.38 -32.84 22.13
CA ARG A 25 15.25 -33.15 20.97
C ARG A 25 16.10 -31.94 20.62
N ALA A 26 17.39 -32.00 20.95
CA ALA A 26 18.41 -30.97 20.74
C ALA A 26 18.89 -30.80 19.28
N GLY A 27 17.95 -30.75 18.32
CA GLY A 27 18.25 -30.51 16.89
C GLY A 27 17.27 -29.56 16.18
N GLY A 28 16.20 -29.11 16.84
CA GLY A 28 15.15 -28.28 16.25
C GLY A 28 15.26 -26.79 16.52
N GLY A 29 16.28 -26.33 17.26
CA GLY A 29 16.33 -24.97 17.80
C GLY A 29 16.31 -23.87 16.74
N ALA A 30 16.92 -24.08 15.56
CA ALA A 30 16.93 -23.09 14.48
C ALA A 30 15.62 -23.10 13.66
N LEU A 31 15.05 -24.27 13.39
CA LEU A 31 13.83 -24.42 12.60
C LEU A 31 12.59 -24.01 13.41
N ALA A 32 12.57 -24.31 14.71
CA ALA A 32 11.51 -23.89 15.62
C ALA A 32 11.51 -22.36 15.80
N ARG A 33 12.69 -21.74 16.01
CA ARG A 33 12.81 -20.28 16.07
C ARG A 33 12.48 -19.62 14.74
N GLY A 34 12.83 -20.25 13.62
CA GLY A 34 12.41 -19.82 12.29
C GLY A 34 10.89 -19.85 12.13
N GLY A 35 10.23 -20.89 12.65
CA GLY A 35 8.78 -21.00 12.74
C GLY A 35 8.16 -19.89 13.59
N ASP A 36 8.65 -19.67 14.80
CA ASP A 36 8.17 -18.61 15.70
C ASP A 36 8.36 -17.20 15.10
N LEU A 37 9.47 -16.98 14.37
CA LEU A 37 9.73 -15.73 13.63
C LEU A 37 8.79 -15.58 12.43
N LEU A 38 8.53 -16.65 11.69
CA LEU A 38 7.56 -16.66 10.60
C LEU A 38 6.12 -16.54 11.10
N GLU A 39 5.80 -17.02 12.30
CA GLU A 39 4.46 -16.90 12.88
C GLU A 39 4.24 -15.48 13.42
N SER A 40 5.29 -14.83 13.94
CA SER A 40 5.24 -13.44 14.40
C SER A 40 5.33 -12.39 13.27
N ILE A 41 6.07 -12.65 12.20
CA ILE A 41 6.31 -11.71 11.09
C ILE A 41 5.61 -12.16 9.79
N GLY A 42 4.93 -13.31 9.80
CA GLY A 42 4.36 -13.94 8.60
C GLY A 42 3.40 -13.07 7.84
N TRP A 43 2.60 -12.25 8.53
CA TRP A 43 1.69 -11.31 7.89
C TRP A 43 2.44 -10.21 7.10
N ALA A 44 3.59 -9.74 7.61
CA ALA A 44 4.40 -8.71 6.96
C ALA A 44 5.19 -9.27 5.76
N VAL A 45 5.51 -10.56 5.77
CA VAL A 45 6.16 -11.25 4.64
C VAL A 45 5.15 -11.64 3.56
N LEU A 46 3.96 -12.07 3.95
CA LEU A 46 2.92 -12.54 3.03
C LEU A 46 2.30 -11.40 2.22
N LEU A 47 2.13 -10.21 2.82
CA LEU A 47 1.47 -9.09 2.16
C LEU A 47 2.24 -8.59 0.91
N PRO A 48 3.56 -8.33 0.94
CA PRO A 48 4.33 -8.01 -0.25
C PRO A 48 4.28 -9.11 -1.31
N LEU A 49 4.25 -10.38 -0.91
CA LEU A 49 4.16 -11.51 -1.84
C LEU A 49 2.82 -11.51 -2.58
N LEU A 50 1.70 -11.36 -1.85
CA LEU A 50 0.37 -11.29 -2.45
C LEU A 50 0.23 -10.07 -3.38
N LEU A 51 0.81 -8.93 -2.99
CA LEU A 51 0.81 -7.72 -3.81
C LEU A 51 1.67 -7.87 -5.07
N ALA A 52 2.81 -8.55 -4.99
CA ALA A 52 3.62 -8.89 -6.15
C ALA A 52 2.81 -9.77 -7.13
N VAL A 53 2.14 -10.82 -6.62
CA VAL A 53 1.25 -11.66 -7.43
C VAL A 53 0.11 -10.84 -8.05
N LEU A 54 -0.53 -9.96 -7.29
CA LEU A 54 -1.59 -9.09 -7.78
C LEU A 54 -1.10 -8.16 -8.90
N GLY A 55 0.11 -7.61 -8.76
CA GLY A 55 0.74 -6.81 -9.81
C GLY A 55 0.94 -7.60 -11.10
N THR A 56 1.39 -8.85 -11.00
CA THR A 56 1.50 -9.74 -12.17
C THR A 56 0.12 -10.06 -12.78
N LEU A 57 -0.91 -10.23 -11.95
CA LEU A 57 -2.26 -10.50 -12.41
C LEU A 57 -2.84 -9.30 -13.18
N PHE A 58 -2.66 -8.07 -12.70
CA PHE A 58 -3.09 -6.86 -13.40
C PHE A 58 -2.34 -6.63 -14.70
N ALA A 59 -1.05 -6.93 -14.74
CA ALA A 59 -0.27 -6.91 -15.97
C ALA A 59 -0.81 -7.94 -16.99
N LYS A 60 -1.11 -9.16 -16.54
CA LYS A 60 -1.67 -10.22 -17.40
C LYS A 60 -3.11 -9.94 -17.85
N ALA A 61 -3.90 -9.29 -17.01
CA ALA A 61 -5.28 -8.90 -17.31
C ALA A 61 -5.37 -7.66 -18.21
N GLY A 62 -4.25 -7.00 -18.53
CA GLY A 62 -4.23 -5.82 -19.39
C GLY A 62 -4.92 -4.60 -18.77
N VAL A 63 -5.02 -4.54 -17.44
CA VAL A 63 -5.68 -3.42 -16.74
C VAL A 63 -4.93 -2.11 -17.01
N GLY A 64 -3.60 -2.16 -17.07
CA GLY A 64 -2.77 -1.02 -17.44
C GLY A 64 -3.06 -0.53 -18.87
N ASP A 65 -3.13 -1.44 -19.84
CA ASP A 65 -3.38 -1.09 -21.24
C ASP A 65 -4.76 -0.47 -21.45
N ALA A 66 -5.78 -1.01 -20.79
CA ALA A 66 -7.14 -0.46 -20.82
C ALA A 66 -7.18 0.94 -20.20
N LEU A 67 -6.46 1.16 -19.08
CA LEU A 67 -6.35 2.46 -18.44
C LEU A 67 -5.60 3.46 -19.33
N ALA A 68 -4.51 3.04 -19.97
CA ALA A 68 -3.72 3.86 -20.88
C ALA A 68 -4.59 4.39 -22.02
N GLN A 69 -5.32 3.50 -22.70
CA GLN A 69 -6.21 3.86 -23.80
C GLN A 69 -7.32 4.81 -23.34
N ALA A 70 -7.94 4.55 -22.19
CA ALA A 70 -9.00 5.41 -21.66
C ALA A 70 -8.50 6.83 -21.37
N ILE A 71 -7.33 6.97 -20.75
CA ILE A 71 -6.79 8.28 -20.38
C ILE A 71 -6.21 8.99 -21.61
N GLY A 72 -5.58 8.28 -22.55
CA GLY A 72 -5.06 8.85 -23.79
C GLY A 72 -6.14 9.43 -24.70
N LEU A 73 -7.38 8.94 -24.60
CA LEU A 73 -8.53 9.53 -25.30
C LEU A 73 -9.12 10.76 -24.60
N LEU A 74 -9.01 10.82 -23.26
CA LEU A 74 -9.59 11.91 -22.45
C LEU A 74 -8.62 13.08 -22.24
N MET A 75 -7.31 12.85 -22.24
CA MET A 75 -6.32 13.85 -21.87
C MET A 75 -5.21 13.99 -22.92
N PRO A 76 -4.78 15.23 -23.24
CA PRO A 76 -3.62 15.49 -24.07
C PRO A 76 -2.34 15.18 -23.27
N LEU A 77 -1.97 13.90 -23.23
CA LEU A 77 -0.79 13.42 -22.51
C LEU A 77 0.53 13.80 -23.20
N ASP A 78 0.50 14.43 -24.37
CA ASP A 78 1.67 14.99 -25.07
C ASP A 78 2.39 16.08 -24.27
N VAL A 79 1.70 16.68 -23.30
CA VAL A 79 2.29 17.67 -22.41
C VAL A 79 2.84 16.98 -21.17
N ARG A 80 4.15 17.06 -20.97
CA ARG A 80 4.87 16.44 -19.85
C ARG A 80 4.24 16.69 -18.49
N TRP A 81 3.83 17.93 -18.20
CA TRP A 81 3.16 18.28 -16.94
C TRP A 81 1.80 17.61 -16.76
N VAL A 82 1.03 17.45 -17.84
CA VAL A 82 -0.26 16.74 -17.80
C VAL A 82 -0.04 15.26 -17.49
N ALA A 83 0.98 14.64 -18.09
CA ALA A 83 1.34 13.26 -17.79
C ALA A 83 1.77 13.07 -16.32
N ILE A 84 2.61 13.97 -15.78
CA ILE A 84 3.02 13.93 -14.36
C ILE A 84 1.81 14.08 -13.44
N LEU A 85 0.90 15.02 -13.73
CA LEU A 85 -0.32 15.22 -12.94
C LEU A 85 -1.22 14.00 -13.01
N ALA A 86 -1.43 13.43 -14.20
CA ALA A 86 -2.21 12.21 -14.38
C ALA A 86 -1.62 11.05 -13.58
N TYR A 87 -0.30 10.88 -13.59
CA TYR A 87 0.39 9.85 -12.84
C TYR A 87 0.28 10.06 -11.33
N GLY A 88 0.66 11.23 -10.82
CA GLY A 88 0.69 11.50 -9.38
C GLY A 88 -0.71 11.61 -8.76
N LEU A 89 -1.66 12.27 -9.42
CA LEU A 89 -3.05 12.32 -8.96
C LEU A 89 -3.73 10.96 -9.15
N GLY A 90 -3.46 10.25 -10.26
CA GLY A 90 -3.95 8.90 -10.48
C GLY A 90 -3.49 7.94 -9.38
N MET A 91 -2.21 8.02 -8.99
CA MET A 91 -1.66 7.29 -7.85
C MET A 91 -2.41 7.63 -6.55
N ALA A 92 -2.58 8.91 -6.22
CA ALA A 92 -3.25 9.31 -4.99
C ALA A 92 -4.74 8.91 -4.97
N LEU A 93 -5.48 9.17 -6.05
CA LEU A 93 -6.92 8.89 -6.18
C LEU A 93 -7.22 7.39 -6.18
N LEU A 94 -6.48 6.59 -6.96
CA LEU A 94 -6.69 5.14 -6.99
C LEU A 94 -6.31 4.52 -5.64
N THR A 95 -5.26 5.03 -5.01
CA THR A 95 -4.90 4.61 -3.65
C THR A 95 -5.99 4.97 -2.64
N MET A 96 -6.68 6.11 -2.82
CA MET A 96 -7.84 6.44 -1.98
C MET A 96 -9.00 5.47 -2.16
N ALA A 97 -9.23 4.96 -3.37
CA ALA A 97 -10.27 3.97 -3.61
C ALA A 97 -9.89 2.57 -3.05
N MET A 98 -8.63 2.15 -3.22
CA MET A 98 -8.17 0.81 -2.80
C MET A 98 -7.74 0.75 -1.32
N GLY A 99 -7.41 1.88 -0.70
CA GLY A 99 -6.89 1.98 0.66
C GLY A 99 -5.42 1.55 0.83
N ASN A 100 -4.69 1.25 -0.25
CA ASN A 100 -3.28 0.85 -0.19
C ASN A 100 -2.51 1.26 -1.45
N ALA A 101 -1.37 1.93 -1.27
CA ALA A 101 -0.50 2.40 -2.34
C ALA A 101 0.11 1.28 -3.19
N PHE A 102 0.46 0.14 -2.56
CA PHE A 102 1.08 -0.98 -3.27
C PHE A 102 0.14 -1.69 -4.24
N ALA A 103 -1.17 -1.69 -3.98
CA ALA A 103 -2.15 -2.26 -4.88
C ALA A 103 -2.41 -1.36 -6.09
N ALA A 104 -2.41 -0.03 -5.87
CA ALA A 104 -2.61 0.96 -6.93
C ALA A 104 -1.39 1.08 -7.86
N PHE A 105 -0.19 0.85 -7.34
CA PHE A 105 1.06 1.08 -8.08
C PHE A 105 1.16 0.32 -9.42
N PRO A 106 0.95 -1.01 -9.50
CA PRO A 106 1.04 -1.72 -10.78
C PRO A 106 0.06 -1.20 -11.83
N VAL A 107 -1.13 -0.77 -11.40
CA VAL A 107 -2.18 -0.26 -12.30
C VAL A 107 -1.77 1.09 -12.89
N ILE A 108 -1.37 2.04 -12.05
CA ILE A 108 -1.01 3.39 -12.52
C ILE A 108 0.37 3.43 -13.17
N ALA A 109 1.34 2.68 -12.65
CA ALA A 109 2.67 2.55 -13.28
C ALA A 109 2.56 1.85 -14.63
N GLY A 110 1.75 0.79 -14.74
CA GLY A 110 1.52 0.11 -16.02
C GLY A 110 0.71 0.95 -17.01
N GLY A 111 -0.33 1.65 -16.56
CA GLY A 111 -1.24 2.37 -17.45
C GLY A 111 -0.84 3.81 -17.79
N ILE A 112 -0.19 4.52 -16.88
CA ILE A 112 0.22 5.93 -17.10
C ILE A 112 1.74 6.06 -17.11
N GLY A 113 2.41 5.53 -16.09
CA GLY A 113 3.85 5.72 -15.86
C GLY A 113 4.70 5.22 -17.03
N MET A 114 4.64 3.92 -17.31
CA MET A 114 5.43 3.29 -18.36
C MET A 114 5.12 3.81 -19.77
N PRO A 115 3.86 3.79 -20.26
CA PRO A 115 3.58 4.21 -21.62
C PRO A 115 3.75 5.72 -21.85
N TYR A 116 3.39 6.59 -20.88
CA TYR A 116 3.40 8.03 -21.12
C TYR A 116 4.61 8.74 -20.51
N LEU A 117 5.01 8.45 -19.27
CA LEU A 117 6.17 9.14 -18.68
C LEU A 117 7.47 8.56 -19.25
N VAL A 118 7.64 7.24 -19.21
CA VAL A 118 8.89 6.60 -19.63
C VAL A 118 9.00 6.51 -21.16
N SER A 119 8.01 5.92 -21.84
CA SER A 119 8.14 5.66 -23.29
C SER A 119 7.96 6.91 -24.16
N LEU A 120 7.02 7.83 -23.84
CA LEU A 120 6.82 9.04 -24.66
C LEU A 120 7.73 10.20 -24.27
N HIS A 121 7.95 10.43 -22.97
CA HIS A 121 8.71 11.59 -22.49
C HIS A 121 10.13 11.27 -22.04
N GLY A 122 10.55 10.00 -22.09
CA GLY A 122 11.89 9.58 -21.71
C GLY A 122 12.18 9.73 -20.22
N ALA A 123 11.17 9.59 -19.36
CA ALA A 123 11.36 9.69 -17.91
C ALA A 123 12.18 8.52 -17.36
N ASP A 124 13.02 8.80 -16.36
CA ASP A 124 13.71 7.77 -15.60
C ASP A 124 12.72 6.96 -14.73
N PRO A 125 12.69 5.62 -14.86
CA PRO A 125 11.72 4.78 -14.16
C PRO A 125 11.98 4.67 -12.65
N ALA A 126 13.23 4.84 -12.20
CA ALA A 126 13.60 4.76 -10.79
C ALA A 126 12.97 5.89 -9.93
N PRO A 127 13.20 7.19 -10.22
CA PRO A 127 12.53 8.28 -9.50
C PRO A 127 11.01 8.26 -9.72
N MET A 128 10.54 7.85 -10.91
CA MET A 128 9.11 7.70 -11.17
C MET A 128 8.47 6.72 -10.19
N ALA A 129 9.07 5.53 -10.03
CA ALA A 129 8.54 4.50 -9.15
C ALA A 129 8.58 4.92 -7.67
N ALA A 130 9.71 5.50 -7.22
CA ALA A 130 9.87 5.92 -5.83
C ALA A 130 8.92 7.05 -5.44
N ILE A 131 8.88 8.13 -6.23
CA ILE A 131 8.04 9.31 -5.94
C ILE A 131 6.57 9.02 -6.22
N GLY A 132 6.27 8.16 -7.20
CA GLY A 132 4.92 7.63 -7.44
C GLY A 132 4.36 6.91 -6.22
N MET A 133 5.16 6.03 -5.60
CA MET A 133 4.76 5.36 -4.35
C MET A 133 4.54 6.35 -3.20
N LEU A 134 5.41 7.35 -3.03
CA LEU A 134 5.23 8.41 -2.04
C LEU A 134 3.92 9.19 -2.27
N SER A 135 3.57 9.45 -3.53
CA SER A 135 2.31 10.09 -3.91
C SER A 135 1.09 9.22 -3.57
N GLY A 136 1.21 7.90 -3.76
CA GLY A 136 0.20 6.93 -3.32
C GLY A 136 -0.01 6.95 -1.79
N TYR A 137 1.07 7.00 -1.00
CA TYR A 137 0.95 7.12 0.45
C TYR A 137 0.26 8.41 0.89
N CYS A 138 0.47 9.53 0.19
CA CYS A 138 -0.31 10.75 0.43
C CYS A 138 -1.82 10.48 0.25
N GLY A 139 -2.20 9.68 -0.76
CA GLY A 139 -3.56 9.18 -0.94
C GLY A 139 -4.08 8.38 0.25
N THR A 140 -3.29 7.44 0.79
CA THR A 140 -3.73 6.62 1.94
C THR A 140 -4.10 7.46 3.17
N LEU A 141 -3.40 8.59 3.40
CA LEU A 141 -3.67 9.51 4.51
C LEU A 141 -5.00 10.28 4.32
N MET A 142 -5.46 10.45 3.10
CA MET A 142 -6.71 11.14 2.77
C MET A 142 -7.93 10.20 2.71
N THR A 143 -7.74 8.91 2.99
CA THR A 143 -8.74 7.85 2.74
C THR A 143 -9.57 7.49 3.98
N PRO A 144 -10.91 7.40 3.89
CA PRO A 144 -11.75 6.95 5.01
C PRO A 144 -11.66 5.43 5.28
N MET A 145 -11.17 4.65 4.32
CA MET A 145 -10.99 3.19 4.40
C MET A 145 -9.70 2.75 5.14
N ALA A 146 -8.81 3.67 5.53
CA ALA A 146 -7.56 3.33 6.22
C ALA A 146 -7.81 2.86 7.66
N ALA A 147 -8.11 1.58 7.83
CA ALA A 147 -8.52 0.97 9.11
C ALA A 147 -7.46 1.09 10.22
N ASN A 148 -6.18 0.92 9.90
CA ASN A 148 -5.10 0.89 10.90
C ASN A 148 -4.78 2.25 11.56
N PHE A 149 -5.06 3.37 10.88
CA PHE A 149 -4.72 4.70 11.41
C PHE A 149 -5.96 5.53 11.80
N ASN A 150 -7.11 5.31 11.16
CA ASN A 150 -8.35 6.07 11.44
C ASN A 150 -9.43 5.25 12.18
N LEU A 151 -9.44 3.91 12.11
CA LEU A 151 -10.54 3.08 12.65
C LEU A 151 -10.19 2.48 14.02
N VAL A 152 -8.92 2.08 14.22
CA VAL A 152 -8.44 1.51 15.51
C VAL A 152 -8.47 2.53 16.67
N PRO A 153 -8.00 3.79 16.52
CA PRO A 153 -8.06 4.77 17.62
C PRO A 153 -9.49 5.25 17.91
N VAL A 154 -10.34 5.37 16.88
CA VAL A 154 -11.74 5.81 17.00
C VAL A 154 -12.59 4.77 17.72
N ALA A 155 -12.35 3.48 17.46
CA ALA A 155 -13.03 2.38 18.17
C ALA A 155 -12.59 2.25 19.64
N LEU A 156 -11.39 2.73 19.99
CA LEU A 156 -10.86 2.71 21.37
C LEU A 156 -11.25 3.94 22.21
N LEU A 157 -11.63 5.07 21.58
CA LEU A 157 -11.98 6.33 22.27
C LEU A 157 -13.47 6.74 22.11
N ASP A 158 -14.30 5.90 21.47
CA ASP A 158 -15.74 6.10 21.25
C ASP A 158 -16.12 7.53 20.79
N LEU A 159 -15.25 8.13 19.95
CA LEU A 159 -15.46 9.47 19.43
C LEU A 159 -16.57 9.44 18.37
N THR A 160 -17.59 10.26 18.57
CA THR A 160 -18.80 10.37 17.72
C THR A 160 -18.48 10.73 16.25
N ASP A 161 -17.28 11.22 15.92
CA ASP A 161 -16.95 11.79 14.61
C ASP A 161 -15.76 11.11 13.91
N ARG A 162 -16.05 10.13 13.05
CA ARG A 162 -15.09 9.30 12.30
C ARG A 162 -14.23 10.08 11.28
N ASN A 163 -14.63 11.30 10.93
CA ASN A 163 -13.98 12.14 9.92
C ASN A 163 -12.97 13.15 10.49
N ALA A 164 -12.82 13.26 11.82
CA ALA A 164 -11.94 14.23 12.45
C ALA A 164 -10.46 14.01 12.12
N VAL A 165 -10.03 12.75 12.06
CA VAL A 165 -8.62 12.40 11.77
C VAL A 165 -8.25 12.70 10.32
N ILE A 166 -9.16 12.42 9.38
CA ILE A 166 -8.97 12.77 7.96
C ILE A 166 -8.83 14.29 7.81
N ARG A 167 -9.68 15.08 8.49
CA ARG A 167 -9.60 16.54 8.48
C ARG A 167 -8.28 17.08 9.06
N ALA A 168 -7.68 16.37 10.01
CA ALA A 168 -6.37 16.73 10.57
C ALA A 168 -5.18 16.31 9.68
N GLN A 169 -5.34 15.28 8.85
CA GLN A 169 -4.27 14.75 7.98
C GLN A 169 -4.24 15.36 6.57
N ILE A 170 -5.39 15.79 6.04
CA ILE A 170 -5.47 16.54 4.78
C ILE A 170 -4.49 17.73 4.70
N PRO A 171 -4.37 18.62 5.73
CA PRO A 171 -3.50 19.79 5.64
C PRO A 171 -2.00 19.46 5.51
N THR A 172 -1.57 18.24 5.86
CA THR A 172 -0.20 17.76 5.64
C THR A 172 -0.08 16.93 4.37
N ALA A 173 -1.08 16.11 4.04
CA ALA A 173 -1.04 15.25 2.85
C ALA A 173 -1.09 16.02 1.53
N LEU A 174 -1.89 17.09 1.43
CA LEU A 174 -2.01 17.88 0.20
C LEU A 174 -0.72 18.63 -0.17
N PRO A 175 -0.04 19.35 0.75
CA PRO A 175 1.25 19.95 0.45
C PRO A 175 2.32 18.92 0.07
N LEU A 176 2.31 17.74 0.71
CA LEU A 176 3.25 16.68 0.41
C LEU A 176 3.02 16.10 -0.99
N LEU A 177 1.76 15.91 -1.38
CA LEU A 177 1.39 15.49 -2.74
C LEU A 177 1.84 16.54 -3.77
N ALA A 178 1.62 17.83 -3.50
CA ALA A 178 2.08 18.91 -4.36
C ALA A 178 3.62 18.92 -4.50
N ALA A 179 4.34 18.76 -3.40
CA ALA A 179 5.81 18.64 -3.42
C ALA A 179 6.27 17.43 -4.24
N ASN A 180 5.61 16.28 -4.09
CA ASN A 180 5.92 15.08 -4.87
C ASN A 180 5.69 15.28 -6.38
N LEU A 181 4.65 16.01 -6.78
CA LEU A 181 4.42 16.35 -8.19
C LEU A 181 5.54 17.23 -8.77
N VAL A 182 6.03 18.20 -7.98
CA VAL A 182 7.17 19.05 -8.37
C VAL A 182 8.45 18.20 -8.46
N LEU A 183 8.69 17.32 -7.49
CA LEU A 183 9.86 16.43 -7.50
C LEU A 183 9.84 15.46 -8.69
N LEU A 184 8.69 14.90 -9.05
CA LEU A 184 8.51 14.11 -10.28
C LEU A 184 8.93 14.93 -11.50
N GLY A 185 8.47 16.18 -11.63
CA GLY A 185 8.80 17.03 -12.77
C GLY A 185 10.29 17.41 -12.89
N LEU A 186 11.00 17.46 -11.76
CA LEU A 186 12.43 17.82 -11.70
C LEU A 186 13.37 16.62 -11.80
N LEU A 187 13.04 15.50 -11.14
CA LEU A 187 13.94 14.35 -10.99
C LEU A 187 13.72 13.27 -12.06
N CYS A 188 12.51 13.11 -12.61
CA CYS A 188 12.28 12.09 -13.62
C CYS A 188 12.84 12.43 -15.00
N PHE A 189 13.20 13.68 -15.27
CA PHE A 189 13.57 14.11 -16.62
C PHE A 189 14.92 14.80 -16.62
N ARG A 190 15.85 14.26 -15.84
CA ARG A 190 17.15 14.86 -15.57
C ARG A 190 18.25 14.19 -16.37
#